data_AF-R9JVU7-F1
#
_entry.id   AF-R9JVU7-F1
#
_cell.length_a   1.000
_cell.length_b   1.000
_cell.length_c   1.000
_cell.angle_alpha   90.00
_cell.angle_beta   90.00
_cell.angle_gamma   90.00
#
_symmetry.space_group_name_H-M   'P 1'
#
loop_
_entity.id
_entity.type
_entity.pdbx_description
1 polymer ?
#
loop_
_entity_poly.entity_id
_entity_poly.type
_entity_poly.pdbx_seq_one_letter_code
_entity_poly.pdbx_strand_id
1 'polypeptide(L)'
;MKSRNQIYKGEGESLLRLITTYHVLQYEQVLQFFTRNRDSMKSLITSLTKQGRIYHDKDRDFLCDTPDAADSPDYGMIAAIWVLLDFKKAVVYHTSGEFPVKLHFFSQDEAYEVIYVGLEQEALINHVMESLPTKDSNRLVILESEQQANKISIDGITAFCIVNPEGSVSYYRKQKK
;
A
#
# COMPACT_ATOMS: atom_id res chain seq x y z
N MET A 1 11.67 1.25 -31.70
CA MET A 1 10.97 0.02 -31.27
C MET A 1 11.84 -0.67 -30.23
N LYS A 2 11.42 -0.73 -28.95
CA LYS A 2 12.23 -1.38 -27.89
C LYS A 2 12.12 -2.90 -28.03
N SER A 3 13.22 -3.63 -27.88
CA SER A 3 13.20 -5.10 -27.96
C SER A 3 12.45 -5.69 -26.77
N ARG A 4 11.84 -6.87 -26.93
CA ARG A 4 11.17 -7.62 -25.84
C ARG A 4 12.05 -7.68 -24.58
N ASN A 5 13.35 -7.97 -24.73
CA ASN A 5 14.30 -8.02 -23.61
C ASN A 5 14.47 -6.69 -22.85
N GLN A 6 14.39 -5.55 -23.53
CA GLN A 6 14.48 -4.23 -22.87
C GLN A 6 13.20 -3.88 -22.09
N ILE A 7 12.04 -4.33 -22.57
CA ILE A 7 10.75 -4.19 -21.87
C ILE A 7 10.73 -5.11 -20.65
N TYR A 8 11.11 -6.38 -20.81
CA TYR A 8 11.17 -7.35 -19.71
C TYR A 8 12.16 -6.95 -18.61
N LYS A 9 13.28 -6.29 -18.95
CA LYS A 9 14.27 -5.87 -17.94
C LYS A 9 13.76 -4.73 -17.06
N GLY A 10 13.19 -3.67 -17.65
CA GLY A 10 12.67 -2.52 -16.89
C GLY A 10 11.40 -2.84 -16.08
N GLU A 11 10.50 -3.66 -16.64
CA GLU A 11 9.27 -4.07 -15.94
C GLU A 11 9.57 -5.11 -14.85
N GLY A 12 10.53 -6.01 -15.08
CA GLY A 12 11.02 -6.96 -14.08
C GLY A 12 11.67 -6.26 -12.88
N GLU A 13 12.54 -5.30 -13.12
CA GLU A 13 13.15 -4.50 -12.05
C GLU A 13 12.10 -3.70 -11.27
N SER A 14 11.12 -3.11 -11.96
CA SER A 14 10.01 -2.38 -11.33
C SER A 14 9.14 -3.29 -10.46
N LEU A 15 8.77 -4.47 -10.97
CA LEU A 15 7.97 -5.45 -10.21
C LEU A 15 8.72 -5.95 -8.98
N LEU A 16 9.99 -6.32 -9.13
CA LEU A 16 10.79 -6.78 -8.00
C LEU A 16 10.96 -5.70 -6.96
N ARG A 17 11.26 -4.46 -7.36
CA ARG A 17 11.32 -3.33 -6.45
C ARG A 17 10.01 -3.21 -5.68
N LEU A 18 8.87 -3.19 -6.37
CA LEU A 18 7.54 -3.09 -5.76
C LEU A 18 7.30 -4.17 -4.70
N ILE A 19 7.58 -5.44 -5.03
CA ILE A 19 7.40 -6.57 -4.13
C ILE A 19 8.37 -6.50 -2.94
N THR A 20 9.64 -6.15 -3.16
CA THR A 20 10.62 -6.03 -2.06
C THR A 20 10.40 -4.79 -1.19
N THR A 21 9.73 -3.76 -1.69
CA THR A 21 9.41 -2.56 -0.91
C THR A 21 8.24 -2.80 0.03
N TYR A 22 7.25 -3.61 -0.38
CA TYR A 22 6.01 -3.80 0.38
C TYR A 22 5.84 -5.21 0.96
N HIS A 23 6.73 -6.13 0.62
CA HIS A 23 6.84 -7.52 1.08
C HIS A 23 5.68 -8.45 0.72
N VAL A 24 4.45 -7.97 0.76
CA VAL A 24 3.22 -8.70 0.43
C VAL A 24 2.25 -7.79 -0.31
N LEU A 25 1.74 -8.25 -1.45
CA LEU A 25 0.73 -7.57 -2.26
C LEU A 25 -0.29 -8.57 -2.78
N GLN A 26 -1.53 -8.15 -2.95
CA GLN A 26 -2.50 -8.94 -3.73
C GLN A 26 -2.10 -8.95 -5.22
N TYR A 27 -2.33 -10.07 -5.89
CA TYR A 27 -2.04 -10.21 -7.31
C TYR A 27 -2.69 -9.10 -8.15
N GLU A 28 -3.96 -8.76 -7.85
CA GLU A 28 -4.66 -7.68 -8.55
C GLU A 28 -4.03 -6.30 -8.28
N GLN A 29 -3.54 -6.02 -7.07
CA GLN A 29 -2.83 -4.77 -6.78
C GLN A 29 -1.63 -4.60 -7.70
N VAL A 30 -0.83 -5.67 -7.87
CA VAL A 30 0.30 -5.66 -8.81
C VAL A 30 -0.16 -5.39 -10.23
N LEU A 31 -1.22 -6.05 -10.71
CA LEU A 31 -1.74 -5.79 -12.06
C LEU A 31 -2.27 -4.36 -12.24
N GLN A 32 -2.77 -3.73 -11.17
CA GLN A 32 -3.18 -2.33 -11.20
C GLN A 32 -1.99 -1.36 -11.27
N PHE A 33 -0.80 -1.72 -10.79
CA PHE A 33 0.41 -0.92 -11.07
C PHE A 33 0.82 -1.00 -12.55
N PHE A 34 0.55 -2.10 -13.25
CA PHE A 34 1.00 -2.37 -14.62
C PHE A 34 -0.15 -2.50 -15.63
N THR A 35 -1.01 -1.48 -15.72
CA THR A 35 -2.25 -1.52 -16.53
C THR A 35 -2.04 -1.60 -18.04
N ARG A 36 -0.94 -1.05 -18.58
CA ARG A 36 -0.69 -1.01 -20.03
C ARG A 36 -0.25 -2.36 -20.61
N ASN A 37 0.17 -3.29 -19.76
CA ASN A 37 0.90 -4.49 -20.14
C ASN A 37 0.48 -5.70 -19.29
N ARG A 38 -0.79 -5.75 -18.83
CA ARG A 38 -1.29 -6.76 -17.87
C ARG A 38 -0.94 -8.20 -18.25
N ASP A 39 -1.13 -8.62 -19.51
CA ASP A 39 -0.81 -10.00 -19.93
C ASP A 39 0.69 -10.30 -19.93
N SER A 40 1.51 -9.30 -20.28
CA SER A 40 2.96 -9.41 -20.17
C SER A 40 3.39 -9.49 -18.71
N MET A 41 2.72 -8.74 -17.82
CA MET A 41 2.96 -8.78 -16.38
C MET A 41 2.63 -10.15 -15.77
N LYS A 42 1.50 -10.77 -16.13
CA LYS A 42 1.15 -12.14 -15.71
C LYS A 42 2.24 -13.16 -16.11
N SER A 43 2.73 -13.04 -17.34
CA SER A 43 3.81 -13.90 -17.85
C SER A 43 5.12 -13.67 -17.10
N LEU A 44 5.42 -12.42 -16.77
CA LEU A 44 6.60 -12.03 -16.00
C LEU A 44 6.55 -12.53 -14.56
N ILE A 45 5.41 -12.36 -13.87
CA ILE A 45 5.17 -12.91 -12.53
C ILE A 45 5.42 -14.42 -12.55
N THR A 46 4.81 -15.15 -13.50
CA THR A 46 5.00 -16.60 -13.65
C THR A 46 6.48 -16.96 -13.82
N SER A 47 7.22 -16.20 -14.63
CA SER A 47 8.66 -16.42 -14.85
C SER A 47 9.48 -16.18 -13.58
N LEU A 48 9.23 -15.08 -12.86
CA LEU A 48 9.95 -14.73 -11.63
C LEU A 48 9.65 -15.71 -10.50
N THR A 49 8.41 -16.20 -10.37
CA THR A 49 8.05 -17.26 -9.42
C THR A 49 8.80 -18.56 -9.73
N LYS A 50 8.87 -18.97 -11.00
CA LYS A 50 9.65 -20.17 -11.40
C LYS A 50 11.15 -20.03 -11.13
N GLN A 51 11.67 -18.80 -11.19
CA GLN A 51 13.07 -18.49 -10.86
C GLN A 51 13.32 -18.39 -9.35
N GLY A 52 12.28 -18.48 -8.51
CA GLY A 52 12.40 -18.29 -7.06
C GLY A 52 12.72 -16.85 -6.64
N ARG A 53 12.45 -15.87 -7.50
CA ARG A 53 12.73 -14.44 -7.22
C ARG A 53 11.60 -13.73 -6.50
N ILE A 54 10.39 -14.27 -6.59
CA ILE A 54 9.21 -13.88 -5.83
C ILE A 54 8.44 -15.15 -5.45
N TYR A 55 7.66 -15.08 -4.39
CA TYR A 55 6.75 -16.13 -3.98
C TYR A 55 5.32 -15.78 -4.40
N HIS A 56 4.55 -16.77 -4.85
CA HIS A 56 3.12 -16.61 -5.16
C HIS A 56 2.33 -17.60 -4.31
N ASP A 57 1.65 -17.10 -3.30
CA ASP A 57 0.64 -17.85 -2.56
C ASP A 57 -0.63 -17.91 -3.44
N LYS A 58 -0.92 -19.09 -3.97
CA LYS A 58 -2.05 -19.29 -4.88
C LYS A 58 -3.40 -19.41 -4.16
N ASP A 59 -3.38 -19.73 -2.87
CA ASP A 59 -4.61 -19.94 -2.10
C ASP A 59 -5.22 -18.58 -1.71
N ARG A 60 -4.36 -17.61 -1.35
CA ARG A 60 -4.76 -16.24 -1.02
C ARG A 60 -4.55 -15.22 -2.13
N ASP A 61 -3.92 -15.66 -3.22
CA ASP A 61 -3.52 -14.85 -4.37
C ASP A 61 -2.60 -13.67 -4.01
N PHE A 62 -1.62 -13.94 -3.14
CA PHE A 62 -0.59 -12.97 -2.72
C PHE A 62 0.72 -13.16 -3.47
N LEU A 63 1.33 -12.05 -3.86
CA LEU A 63 2.69 -11.98 -4.36
C LEU A 63 3.59 -11.41 -3.28
N CYS A 64 4.60 -12.17 -2.90
CA CYS A 64 5.50 -11.85 -1.79
C CYS A 64 6.97 -11.91 -2.22
N ASP A 65 7.84 -11.25 -1.46
CA ASP A 65 9.30 -11.41 -1.64
C ASP A 65 9.81 -12.73 -1.06
N THR A 66 9.13 -13.25 -0.05
CA THR A 66 9.46 -14.46 0.70
C THR A 66 8.21 -15.29 1.03
N PRO A 67 8.34 -16.61 1.27
CA PRO A 67 7.23 -17.44 1.76
C PRO A 67 6.71 -16.99 3.13
N ASP A 68 7.60 -16.60 4.05
CA ASP A 68 7.25 -16.17 5.41
C ASP A 68 6.29 -14.97 5.42
N ALA A 69 6.43 -14.05 4.46
CA ALA A 69 5.53 -12.91 4.30
C ALA A 69 4.10 -13.32 3.90
N ALA A 70 3.90 -14.51 3.33
CA ALA A 70 2.56 -15.05 3.06
C ALA A 70 1.91 -15.71 4.29
N ASP A 71 2.72 -16.24 5.21
CA ASP A 71 2.23 -16.88 6.44
C ASP A 71 1.68 -15.85 7.43
N SER A 72 2.32 -14.68 7.53
CA SER A 72 1.88 -13.55 8.36
C SER A 72 1.77 -12.26 7.53
N PRO A 73 0.75 -12.15 6.66
CA PRO A 73 0.60 -11.01 5.76
C PRO A 73 0.20 -9.76 6.54
N ASP A 74 0.86 -8.63 6.25
CA ASP A 74 0.48 -7.32 6.78
C ASP A 74 -0.75 -6.79 6.02
N TYR A 75 -1.94 -7.11 6.52
CA TYR A 75 -3.20 -6.62 5.96
C TYR A 75 -3.33 -5.10 5.99
N GLY A 76 -2.66 -4.42 6.94
CA GLY A 76 -2.60 -2.97 6.98
C GLY A 76 -1.79 -2.39 5.82
N MET A 77 -0.69 -3.06 5.43
CA MET A 77 0.06 -2.73 4.22
C MET A 77 -0.77 -2.97 2.95
N ILE A 78 -1.44 -4.12 2.86
CA ILE A 78 -2.33 -4.42 1.73
C ILE A 78 -3.41 -3.34 1.59
N ALA A 79 -4.05 -2.92 2.69
CA ALA A 79 -5.03 -1.84 2.69
C ALA A 79 -4.40 -0.49 2.26
N ALA A 80 -3.19 -0.18 2.74
CA ALA A 80 -2.48 1.05 2.37
C ALA A 80 -2.16 1.12 0.87
N ILE A 81 -1.88 -0.02 0.24
CA ILE A 81 -1.63 -0.07 -1.20
C ILE A 81 -2.89 0.20 -2.01
N TRP A 82 -4.07 -0.19 -1.52
CA TRP A 82 -5.33 0.19 -2.16
C TRP A 82 -5.54 1.71 -2.15
N VAL A 83 -5.24 2.36 -1.03
CA VAL A 83 -5.22 3.83 -0.96
C VAL A 83 -4.22 4.41 -1.95
N LEU A 84 -3.00 3.88 -2.03
CA LEU A 84 -2.00 4.36 -2.99
C LEU A 84 -2.46 4.23 -4.46
N LEU A 85 -3.15 3.13 -4.80
CA LEU A 85 -3.64 2.86 -6.15
C LEU A 85 -4.71 3.85 -6.61
N ASP A 86 -5.54 4.36 -5.71
CA ASP A 86 -6.50 5.43 -6.03
C ASP A 86 -5.83 6.73 -6.47
N PHE A 87 -4.64 7.02 -5.92
CA PHE A 87 -3.86 8.21 -6.24
C PHE A 87 -2.89 7.99 -7.41
N LYS A 88 -2.78 6.76 -7.94
CA LYS A 88 -1.71 6.31 -8.85
C LYS A 88 -1.39 7.27 -10.01
N LYS A 89 -2.39 7.95 -10.58
CA LYS A 89 -2.16 8.86 -11.72
C LYS A 89 -1.30 10.10 -11.36
N ALA A 90 -1.35 10.53 -10.11
CA ALA A 90 -0.67 11.73 -9.64
C ALA A 90 0.56 11.44 -8.75
N VAL A 91 0.73 10.19 -8.32
CA VAL A 91 1.89 9.74 -7.53
C VAL A 91 3.16 9.81 -8.36
N VAL A 92 4.17 10.51 -7.86
CA VAL A 92 5.50 10.60 -8.49
C VAL A 92 6.58 9.83 -7.72
N TYR A 93 6.34 9.55 -6.44
CA TYR A 93 7.23 8.76 -5.60
C TYR A 93 6.43 8.05 -4.50
N HIS A 94 6.83 6.84 -4.14
CA HIS A 94 6.27 6.10 -3.01
C HIS A 94 7.31 5.15 -2.41
N THR A 95 7.16 4.85 -1.12
CA THR A 95 8.02 3.91 -0.38
C THR A 95 7.25 3.35 0.82
N SER A 96 7.70 2.24 1.39
CA SER A 96 7.24 1.78 2.70
C SER A 96 7.60 2.80 3.80
N GLY A 97 6.80 2.81 4.85
CA GLY A 97 7.00 3.64 6.04
C GLY A 97 7.40 2.82 7.25
N GLU A 98 7.75 3.52 8.32
CA GLU A 98 8.04 2.95 9.63
C GLU A 98 6.85 3.16 10.57
N PHE A 99 6.64 2.21 11.49
CA PHE A 99 5.52 2.24 12.43
C PHE A 99 5.42 3.60 13.14
N PRO A 100 4.23 4.24 13.14
CA PRO A 100 2.91 3.70 12.77
C PRO A 100 2.51 3.90 11.29
N VAL A 101 3.37 4.50 10.46
CA VAL A 101 3.09 4.76 9.04
C VAL A 101 3.35 3.49 8.22
N LYS A 102 2.39 3.10 7.38
CA LYS A 102 2.53 1.95 6.48
C LYS A 102 3.29 2.31 5.21
N LEU A 103 2.96 3.44 4.59
CA LEU A 103 3.68 3.92 3.42
C LEU A 103 3.66 5.45 3.32
N HIS A 104 4.65 5.96 2.59
CA HIS A 104 4.75 7.35 2.20
C HIS A 104 4.56 7.45 0.69
N PHE A 105 3.88 8.50 0.24
CA PHE A 105 3.89 8.85 -1.18
C PHE A 105 3.86 10.36 -1.39
N PHE A 106 4.32 10.78 -2.56
CA PHE A 106 4.31 12.17 -2.98
C PHE A 106 3.40 12.33 -4.20
N SER A 107 2.47 13.28 -4.13
CA SER A 107 1.48 13.54 -5.17
C SER A 107 1.15 15.03 -5.17
N GLN A 108 1.15 15.65 -6.36
CA GLN A 108 0.80 17.08 -6.54
C GLN A 108 1.54 18.04 -5.59
N ASP A 109 2.86 17.87 -5.47
CA ASP A 109 3.73 18.69 -4.59
C ASP A 109 3.46 18.53 -3.07
N GLU A 110 2.66 17.54 -2.68
CA GLU A 110 2.34 17.25 -1.28
C GLU A 110 2.84 15.86 -0.86
N ALA A 111 3.34 15.78 0.38
CA ALA A 111 3.73 14.54 1.02
C ALA A 111 2.55 13.93 1.78
N TYR A 112 2.32 12.64 1.57
CA TYR A 112 1.27 11.87 2.22
C TYR A 112 1.86 10.74 3.06
N GLU A 113 1.28 10.54 4.25
CA GLU A 113 1.52 9.38 5.12
C GLU A 113 0.22 8.57 5.18
N VAL A 114 0.30 7.26 4.91
CA VAL A 114 -0.83 6.35 5.07
C VAL A 114 -0.65 5.55 6.35
N ILE A 115 -1.59 5.66 7.27
CA ILE A 115 -1.57 5.01 8.59
C ILE A 115 -2.72 4.02 8.62
N TYR A 116 -2.48 2.82 9.11
CA TYR A 116 -3.52 1.83 9.37
C TYR A 116 -3.74 1.69 10.87
N VAL A 117 -4.98 1.80 11.33
CA VAL A 117 -5.35 1.64 12.73
C VAL A 117 -6.32 0.49 12.87
N GLY A 118 -5.80 -0.65 13.33
CA GLY A 118 -6.64 -1.81 13.62
C GLY A 118 -7.58 -1.54 14.80
N LEU A 119 -8.61 -2.38 14.94
CA LEU A 119 -9.50 -2.30 16.10
C LEU A 119 -8.69 -2.38 17.40
N GLU A 120 -9.04 -1.54 18.38
CA GLU A 120 -8.41 -1.46 19.70
C GLU A 120 -6.96 -0.91 19.72
N GLN A 121 -6.40 -0.56 18.56
CA GLN A 121 -5.07 0.06 18.47
C GLN A 121 -5.12 1.59 18.55
N GLU A 122 -6.29 2.22 18.65
CA GLU A 122 -6.44 3.68 18.54
C GLU A 122 -5.62 4.42 19.59
N ALA A 123 -5.65 3.95 20.83
CA ALA A 123 -4.89 4.56 21.93
C ALA A 123 -3.37 4.45 21.72
N LEU A 124 -2.89 3.31 21.20
CA LEU A 124 -1.48 3.11 20.89
C LEU A 124 -1.04 4.07 19.78
N ILE A 125 -1.80 4.12 18.69
CA ILE A 125 -1.45 4.97 17.55
C ILE A 125 -1.50 6.44 17.95
N ASN A 126 -2.53 6.89 18.67
CA ASN A 126 -2.59 8.28 19.16
C ASN A 126 -1.35 8.63 20.00
N HIS A 127 -0.97 7.79 20.95
CA HIS A 127 0.18 8.02 21.81
C HIS A 127 1.49 8.13 21.01
N VAL A 128 1.70 7.22 20.06
CA VAL A 128 2.88 7.24 19.19
C VAL A 128 2.89 8.50 18.33
N MET A 129 1.76 8.86 17.74
CA MET A 129 1.66 10.06 16.90
C MET A 129 1.85 11.36 17.67
N GLU A 130 1.43 11.43 18.93
CA GLU A 130 1.70 12.56 19.84
C GLU A 130 3.19 12.70 20.19
N SER A 131 3.92 11.58 20.24
CA SER A 131 5.36 11.57 20.53
C SER A 131 6.24 11.95 19.34
N LEU A 132 5.70 11.87 18.12
CA LEU A 132 6.44 12.18 16.90
C LEU A 132 6.40 13.69 16.62
N PRO A 133 7.49 14.28 16.09
CA PRO A 133 7.46 15.66 15.63
C PRO A 133 6.34 15.86 14.61
N THR A 134 5.62 16.97 14.74
CA THR A 134 4.67 17.40 13.71
C THR A 134 5.41 17.58 12.40
N LYS A 135 5.00 16.83 11.38
CA LYS A 135 5.49 16.95 10.01
C LYS A 135 4.45 17.66 9.18
N ASP A 136 4.89 18.47 8.21
CA ASP A 136 4.05 18.98 7.14
C ASP A 136 3.75 17.83 6.16
N SER A 137 2.90 16.90 6.57
CA SER A 137 2.46 15.79 5.73
C SER A 137 0.97 15.55 5.92
N ASN A 138 0.29 15.33 4.80
CA ASN A 138 -1.12 14.97 4.75
C ASN A 138 -1.29 13.53 5.21
N ARG A 139 -2.14 13.29 6.21
CA ARG A 139 -2.35 11.93 6.75
C ARG A 139 -3.66 11.33 6.24
N LEU A 140 -3.55 10.15 5.64
CA LEU A 140 -4.69 9.31 5.28
C LEU A 140 -4.74 8.15 6.27
N VAL A 141 -5.81 8.08 7.07
CA VAL A 141 -5.92 7.11 8.17
C VAL A 141 -6.95 6.04 7.82
N ILE A 142 -6.47 4.82 7.59
CA ILE A 142 -7.30 3.65 7.32
C ILE A 142 -7.81 3.07 8.63
N LEU A 143 -9.12 2.85 8.71
CA LEU A 143 -9.83 2.26 9.82
C LEU A 143 -10.54 0.97 9.36
N GLU A 144 -10.80 0.07 10.29
CA GLU A 144 -11.67 -1.09 10.10
C GLU A 144 -13.16 -0.74 10.32
N SER A 145 -13.45 0.34 11.06
CA SER A 145 -14.82 0.82 11.30
C SER A 145 -14.86 2.35 11.43
N GLU A 146 -15.94 2.97 10.93
CA GLU A 146 -16.17 4.41 11.08
C GLU A 146 -16.22 4.87 12.54
N GLN A 147 -16.63 3.99 13.45
CA GLN A 147 -16.73 4.31 14.88
C GLN A 147 -15.36 4.65 15.49
N GLN A 148 -14.27 4.11 14.93
CA GLN A 148 -12.91 4.36 15.39
C GLN A 148 -12.53 5.84 15.22
N ALA A 149 -13.05 6.53 14.22
CA ALA A 149 -12.72 7.94 13.94
C ALA A 149 -13.04 8.87 15.13
N ASN A 150 -13.97 8.48 16.00
CA ASN A 150 -14.28 9.22 17.23
C ASN A 150 -13.16 9.13 18.27
N LYS A 151 -12.36 8.06 18.25
CA LYS A 151 -11.26 7.79 19.18
C LYS A 151 -9.89 8.27 18.67
N ILE A 152 -9.79 8.67 17.40
CA ILE A 152 -8.53 9.15 16.81
C ILE A 152 -8.32 10.64 17.13
N SER A 153 -7.13 10.98 17.64
CA SER A 153 -6.69 12.34 18.00
C SER A 153 -5.46 12.83 17.21
N ILE A 154 -5.09 12.13 16.13
CA ILE A 154 -3.91 12.44 15.32
C ILE A 154 -4.09 13.77 14.57
N ASP A 155 -3.08 14.65 14.64
CA ASP A 155 -3.04 15.90 13.88
C ASP A 155 -2.78 15.67 12.38
N GLY A 156 -3.14 16.63 11.53
CA GLY A 156 -2.80 16.56 10.09
C GLY A 156 -3.59 15.52 9.28
N ILE A 157 -4.70 14.99 9.82
CA ILE A 157 -5.57 14.09 9.06
C ILE A 157 -6.28 14.84 7.93
N THR A 158 -6.01 14.42 6.70
CA THR A 158 -6.66 14.91 5.48
C THR A 158 -7.95 14.14 5.21
N ALA A 159 -7.96 12.83 5.47
CA ALA A 159 -9.15 11.97 5.38
C ALA A 159 -8.99 10.68 6.19
N PHE A 160 -10.12 10.12 6.61
CA PHE A 160 -10.23 8.73 7.03
C PHE A 160 -10.61 7.86 5.83
N CYS A 161 -10.14 6.62 5.84
CA CYS A 161 -10.31 5.65 4.76
C CYS A 161 -10.92 4.36 5.33
N ILE A 162 -11.84 3.76 4.59
CA ILE A 162 -12.24 2.36 4.78
C ILE A 162 -11.96 1.63 3.47
N VAL A 163 -11.20 0.53 3.57
CA VAL A 163 -10.82 -0.29 2.42
C VAL A 163 -11.63 -1.58 2.49
N ASN A 164 -12.43 -1.83 1.46
CA ASN A 164 -13.19 -3.06 1.34
C ASN A 164 -12.29 -4.22 0.87
N PRO A 165 -12.65 -5.49 1.16
CA PRO A 165 -11.89 -6.66 0.69
C PRO A 165 -11.66 -6.70 -0.83
N GLU A 166 -12.58 -6.13 -1.62
CA GLU A 166 -12.49 -6.06 -3.08
C GLU A 166 -11.56 -4.96 -3.58
N GLY A 167 -10.95 -4.18 -2.69
CA GLY A 167 -9.99 -3.12 -3.01
C GLY A 167 -10.59 -1.75 -3.30
N SER A 168 -11.90 -1.55 -3.07
CA SER A 168 -12.49 -0.21 -3.13
C SER A 168 -12.22 0.59 -1.86
N VAL A 169 -11.95 1.89 -2.00
CA VAL A 169 -11.66 2.78 -0.88
C VAL A 169 -12.75 3.85 -0.75
N SER A 170 -13.28 4.01 0.46
CA SER A 170 -14.21 5.07 0.83
C SER A 170 -13.48 6.11 1.68
N TYR A 171 -13.61 7.39 1.32
CA TYR A 171 -12.99 8.51 2.03
C TYR A 171 -14.04 9.36 2.73
N TYR A 172 -13.78 9.72 3.99
CA TYR A 172 -14.62 10.65 4.73
C TYR A 172 -13.79 11.54 5.66
N ARG A 173 -14.35 12.69 6.03
CA ARG A 173 -13.77 13.62 7.00
C ARG A 173 -14.64 13.67 8.23
N LYS A 174 -14.01 13.68 9.41
CA LYS A 174 -14.72 13.97 10.66
C LYS A 174 -15.31 15.37 10.54
N GLN A 175 -16.64 15.47 10.63
CA GLN A 175 -17.28 16.77 10.74
C GLN A 175 -16.74 17.42 12.02
N LYS A 176 -16.12 18.60 11.89
CA LYS A 176 -15.78 19.42 13.05
C LYS A 176 -17.11 19.77 13.73
N LYS A 177 -17.36 19.18 14.91
CA LYS A 177 -18.45 19.62 15.78
C LYS A 177 -18.07 20.95 16.42
#